data_AF-A0A930K664-F1
#
_entry.id   AF-A0A930K664-F1
#
_cell.length_a   1.000
_cell.length_b   1.000
_cell.length_c   1.000
_cell.angle_alpha   90.00
_cell.angle_beta   90.00
_cell.angle_gamma   90.00
#
_symmetry.space_group_name_H-M   'P 1'
#
loop_
_entity.id
_entity.type
_entity.pdbx_description
1 polymer ?
#
loop_
_entity_poly.entity_id
_entity_poly.type
_entity_poly.pdbx_seq_one_letter_code
_entity_poly.pdbx_strand_id
1 'polypeptide(L)'
;MIKQLKQLSLIVCLMLCSLTTWAAKAESIPVQVRQADGSVITVILRGDEHINWYTTLDGVLLVQGADNNYYIGKVEKSGNLIATKQLAHEALTRSQAERNLIAKQDKEKFFAYVNKIAEESENAYDNSPLTRGPIVDSGYNRVPYFPHTGSPKALVILAEFQDTTFTIQDTKNVFTNYLTNEGHFTDSRYGQNQNYKGVRGYFKDCSYGKFTPEFKVVGPVKLPKEQTYYGEGDDNIEALMEDACSAIDNIVNFADYDANNDGMVDLVYVIYAGHSANYGGNKVTDIWPKSGTVNTTNTYDGKRIHRYGVSNELAGKENKKKEKENINGIGLFCHEFSHTLGLPDIYAIDKKAKNQDDQGMEFWDLMDGGTEVRNGRVPASYLAWEREVMGWMKIDELKDSCDIKNLKSIDNGGKAYKIVNPNDSNEYIVLQSIQKGPWYQGWRDGTYAKGLLAYRISYLFNKVNVFDFPNNVKGKPRVIPIPADGTILAAANAGGSITTYTQQLNGDLYPYNRIDYISGFKMFDNSILAKSIINIKENDGGNSNSNYVSFGYRNGIVTTGIQSLSIVERTTSDNRIYTLDGRYVGTDASILPHGIYIQNNKKFVK
;
A
#
# COMPACT_ATOMS: atom_id res chain seq x y z
N MET A 1 -46.58 -32.75 28.30
CA MET A 1 -46.32 -31.78 29.40
C MET A 1 -44.79 -31.55 29.43
N ILE A 2 -44.25 -30.32 29.40
CA ILE A 2 -44.28 -29.24 30.43
C ILE A 2 -43.46 -29.69 31.64
N LYS A 3 -42.41 -28.98 32.14
CA LYS A 3 -41.73 -27.69 31.81
C LYS A 3 -40.27 -27.76 32.35
N GLN A 4 -39.23 -27.27 31.66
CA GLN A 4 -38.69 -25.88 31.54
C GLN A 4 -37.91 -25.27 32.74
N LEU A 5 -36.61 -25.01 32.52
CA LEU A 5 -35.88 -23.71 32.64
C LEU A 5 -35.19 -23.20 33.95
N LYS A 6 -33.96 -22.66 33.73
CA LYS A 6 -33.33 -21.41 34.25
C LYS A 6 -32.57 -21.37 35.61
N GLN A 7 -31.50 -20.56 35.80
CA GLN A 7 -30.48 -19.94 34.89
C GLN A 7 -29.37 -19.17 35.67
N LEU A 8 -28.21 -18.88 35.02
CA LEU A 8 -27.09 -17.97 35.44
C LEU A 8 -26.31 -18.39 36.72
N SER A 9 -25.01 -18.14 36.96
CA SER A 9 -23.84 -17.60 36.21
C SER A 9 -22.54 -17.93 37.04
N LEU A 10 -21.28 -17.51 36.78
CA LEU A 10 -20.66 -16.50 35.90
C LEU A 10 -19.19 -16.84 35.49
N ILE A 11 -18.75 -16.19 34.40
CA ILE A 11 -17.41 -15.75 33.92
C ILE A 11 -16.39 -15.47 35.07
N VAL A 12 -15.07 -15.70 35.00
CA VAL A 12 -14.00 -15.49 33.98
C VAL A 12 -12.93 -16.63 34.08
N CYS A 13 -11.92 -16.84 33.21
CA CYS A 13 -11.41 -16.14 32.01
C CYS A 13 -10.68 -17.11 31.04
N LEU A 14 -10.41 -16.67 29.82
CA LEU A 14 -9.46 -17.23 28.84
C LEU A 14 -9.14 -16.11 27.82
N MET A 15 -7.87 -15.70 27.68
CA MET A 15 -7.50 -14.65 26.71
C MET A 15 -7.03 -15.25 25.39
N LEU A 16 -7.69 -14.84 24.31
CA LEU A 16 -7.24 -15.03 22.94
C LEU A 16 -6.12 -14.02 22.65
N CYS A 17 -4.98 -14.48 22.17
CA CYS A 17 -3.96 -13.62 21.56
C CYS A 17 -4.14 -13.68 20.05
N SER A 18 -4.76 -12.65 19.47
CA SER A 18 -4.83 -12.45 18.02
C SER A 18 -3.66 -11.55 17.59
N LEU A 19 -2.69 -12.14 16.91
CA LEU A 19 -1.45 -11.49 16.47
C LEU A 19 -1.68 -10.65 15.21
N THR A 20 -0.88 -9.61 15.02
CA THR A 20 -1.07 -8.60 13.96
C THR A 20 0.25 -8.33 13.23
N THR A 21 0.22 -8.41 11.89
CA THR A 21 1.37 -8.72 11.04
C THR A 21 1.23 -8.10 9.62
N TRP A 22 1.72 -6.87 9.43
CA TRP A 22 1.56 -6.00 8.26
C TRP A 22 2.23 -6.54 6.99
N ALA A 23 1.49 -7.28 6.18
CA ALA A 23 2.03 -7.96 5.00
C ALA A 23 1.95 -7.13 3.71
N ALA A 24 3.07 -6.93 3.01
CA ALA A 24 3.11 -6.30 1.68
C ALA A 24 2.09 -6.90 0.68
N LYS A 25 1.61 -6.09 -0.27
CA LYS A 25 0.46 -6.38 -1.18
C LYS A 25 0.35 -7.82 -1.69
N ALA A 26 -0.58 -8.59 -1.11
CA ALA A 26 -0.80 -9.98 -1.49
C ALA A 26 -1.43 -10.18 -2.88
N GLU A 27 -0.73 -10.93 -3.75
CA GLU A 27 -1.22 -11.36 -5.07
C GLU A 27 -2.50 -12.22 -4.87
N SER A 28 -3.66 -11.62 -5.12
CA SER A 28 -4.95 -12.11 -4.59
C SER A 28 -5.59 -13.20 -5.48
N ILE A 29 -4.79 -14.20 -5.84
CA ILE A 29 -5.10 -15.31 -6.76
C ILE A 29 -6.14 -16.28 -6.13
N PRO A 30 -7.12 -16.79 -6.90
CA PRO A 30 -7.93 -17.93 -6.47
C PRO A 30 -7.10 -19.22 -6.38
N VAL A 31 -7.09 -19.87 -5.21
CA VAL A 31 -6.34 -21.10 -4.93
C VAL A 31 -7.27 -22.30 -4.99
N GLN A 32 -6.89 -23.35 -5.72
CA GLN A 32 -7.61 -24.63 -5.72
C GLN A 32 -7.07 -25.53 -4.61
N VAL A 33 -7.93 -25.89 -3.64
CA VAL A 33 -7.60 -26.79 -2.53
C VAL A 33 -8.36 -28.10 -2.70
N ARG A 34 -7.67 -29.23 -2.49
CA ARG A 34 -8.29 -30.56 -2.37
C ARG A 34 -8.65 -30.83 -0.93
N GLN A 35 -9.89 -31.22 -0.69
CA GLN A 35 -10.44 -31.47 0.65
C GLN A 35 -10.39 -32.96 1.02
N ALA A 36 -10.63 -33.28 2.29
CA ALA A 36 -10.51 -34.64 2.84
C ALA A 36 -11.53 -35.65 2.27
N ASP A 37 -12.61 -35.19 1.63
CA ASP A 37 -13.56 -36.05 0.89
C ASP A 37 -13.12 -36.34 -0.56
N GLY A 38 -11.98 -35.76 -0.98
CA GLY A 38 -11.44 -35.86 -2.34
C GLY A 38 -11.92 -34.77 -3.30
N SER A 39 -12.89 -33.93 -2.90
CA SER A 39 -13.37 -32.80 -3.70
C SER A 39 -12.29 -31.72 -3.89
N VAL A 40 -12.51 -30.82 -4.84
CA VAL A 40 -11.67 -29.62 -5.04
C VAL A 40 -12.56 -28.38 -4.97
N ILE A 41 -12.09 -27.35 -4.27
CA ILE A 41 -12.76 -26.06 -4.12
C ILE A 41 -11.79 -24.92 -4.42
N THR A 42 -12.23 -23.94 -5.23
CA THR A 42 -11.47 -22.71 -5.47
C THR A 42 -11.83 -21.69 -4.39
N VAL A 43 -10.89 -21.43 -3.50
CA VAL A 43 -11.01 -20.45 -2.41
C VAL A 43 -10.19 -19.20 -2.71
N ILE A 44 -10.59 -18.10 -2.10
CA ILE A 44 -9.83 -16.85 -2.10
C ILE A 44 -9.93 -16.21 -0.73
N LEU A 45 -8.79 -16.02 -0.08
CA LEU A 45 -8.64 -15.30 1.18
C LEU A 45 -9.03 -13.82 1.01
N ARG A 46 -9.60 -13.23 2.06
CA ARG A 46 -10.11 -11.85 2.13
C ARG A 46 -9.85 -11.30 3.52
N GLY A 47 -9.76 -9.97 3.63
CA GLY A 47 -9.39 -9.31 4.87
C GLY A 47 -7.88 -9.38 5.14
N ASP A 48 -7.54 -9.29 6.41
CA ASP A 48 -6.21 -9.04 6.98
C ASP A 48 -6.01 -9.85 8.28
N GLU A 49 -4.95 -9.58 9.04
CA GLU A 49 -4.71 -10.18 10.37
C GLU A 49 -5.83 -9.90 11.40
N HIS A 50 -6.57 -8.81 11.28
CA HIS A 50 -7.58 -8.38 12.25
C HIS A 50 -8.92 -9.04 11.97
N ILE A 51 -9.31 -9.17 10.69
CA ILE A 51 -10.53 -9.85 10.28
C ILE A 51 -10.40 -10.43 8.85
N ASN A 52 -9.81 -11.61 8.75
CA ASN A 52 -9.85 -12.40 7.52
C ASN A 52 -11.04 -13.37 7.44
N TRP A 53 -11.38 -13.75 6.21
CA TRP A 53 -12.34 -14.80 5.88
C TRP A 53 -12.04 -15.38 4.50
N TYR A 54 -12.50 -16.61 4.23
CA TYR A 54 -12.37 -17.21 2.92
C TYR A 54 -13.63 -17.00 2.08
N THR A 55 -13.48 -16.96 0.76
CA THR A 55 -14.59 -16.87 -0.20
C THR A 55 -14.45 -17.85 -1.34
N THR A 56 -15.56 -18.41 -1.82
CA THR A 56 -15.61 -19.04 -3.16
C THR A 56 -15.58 -17.97 -4.26
N LEU A 57 -15.40 -18.37 -5.52
CA LEU A 57 -15.51 -17.47 -6.68
C LEU A 57 -16.85 -16.70 -6.70
N ASP A 58 -17.96 -17.36 -6.37
CA ASP A 58 -19.32 -16.78 -6.26
C ASP A 58 -19.61 -16.12 -4.89
N GLY A 59 -18.60 -15.95 -4.03
CA GLY A 59 -18.67 -15.14 -2.82
C GLY A 59 -19.49 -15.74 -1.68
N VAL A 60 -19.58 -17.07 -1.57
CA VAL A 60 -19.98 -17.74 -0.33
C VAL A 60 -18.94 -17.45 0.75
N LEU A 61 -19.36 -17.10 1.97
CA LEU A 61 -18.44 -16.94 3.09
C LEU A 61 -18.01 -18.32 3.61
N LEU A 62 -16.72 -18.52 3.78
CA LEU A 62 -16.10 -19.78 4.21
C LEU A 62 -15.22 -19.54 5.45
N VAL A 63 -15.07 -20.59 6.26
CA VAL A 63 -14.09 -20.65 7.36
C VAL A 63 -13.31 -21.95 7.21
N GLN A 64 -11.99 -21.87 7.31
CA GLN A 64 -11.11 -23.04 7.32
C GLN A 64 -11.19 -23.72 8.70
N GLY A 65 -11.27 -25.05 8.73
CA GLY A 65 -11.18 -25.84 9.95
C GLY A 65 -9.72 -26.09 10.34
N ALA A 66 -9.50 -26.47 11.60
CA ALA A 66 -8.18 -26.90 12.10
C ALA A 66 -7.67 -28.22 11.47
N ASP A 67 -8.47 -28.82 10.57
CA ASP A 67 -8.16 -29.97 9.72
C ASP A 67 -7.92 -29.56 8.25
N ASN A 68 -7.73 -28.26 7.98
CA ASN A 68 -7.49 -27.64 6.67
C ASN A 68 -8.62 -27.77 5.64
N ASN A 69 -9.79 -28.26 6.05
CA ASN A 69 -11.00 -28.30 5.20
C ASN A 69 -11.76 -26.96 5.22
N TYR A 70 -12.51 -26.66 4.16
CA TYR A 70 -13.29 -25.42 4.07
C TYR A 70 -14.76 -25.66 4.36
N TYR A 71 -15.27 -24.95 5.35
CA TYR A 71 -16.65 -25.08 5.82
C TYR A 71 -17.49 -23.88 5.41
N ILE A 72 -18.78 -24.12 5.13
CA ILE A 72 -19.75 -23.04 4.93
C ILE A 72 -19.79 -22.21 6.21
N GLY A 73 -19.44 -20.93 6.12
CA GLY A 73 -19.45 -20.02 7.26
C GLY A 73 -20.87 -19.71 7.72
N LYS A 74 -21.07 -19.61 9.04
CA LYS A 74 -22.28 -19.11 9.69
C LYS A 74 -21.99 -17.71 10.23
N VAL A 75 -22.80 -16.74 9.83
CA VAL A 75 -22.78 -15.39 10.43
C VAL A 75 -23.53 -15.44 11.76
N GLU A 76 -22.90 -14.90 12.80
CA GLU A 76 -23.38 -14.83 14.18
C GLU A 76 -24.29 -13.60 14.41
N LYS A 77 -24.97 -13.55 15.57
CA LYS A 77 -25.75 -12.36 15.96
C LYS A 77 -24.91 -11.11 16.20
N SER A 78 -23.60 -11.24 16.39
CA SER A 78 -22.61 -10.15 16.41
C SER A 78 -22.18 -9.69 15.01
N GLY A 79 -22.44 -10.49 13.97
CA GLY A 79 -21.84 -10.34 12.65
C GLY A 79 -20.51 -11.09 12.47
N ASN A 80 -19.94 -11.68 13.53
CA ASN A 80 -18.77 -12.55 13.41
C ASN A 80 -19.06 -13.78 12.52
N LEU A 81 -18.03 -14.35 11.88
CA LEU A 81 -18.14 -15.54 11.03
C LEU A 81 -17.52 -16.76 11.74
N ILE A 82 -18.25 -17.86 11.84
CA ILE A 82 -17.75 -19.12 12.43
C ILE A 82 -17.97 -20.31 11.49
N ALA A 83 -17.13 -21.33 11.60
CA ALA A 83 -17.30 -22.58 10.85
C ALA A 83 -18.62 -23.28 11.21
N THR A 84 -19.28 -23.87 10.21
CA THR A 84 -20.26 -24.94 10.44
C THR A 84 -19.57 -26.30 10.33
N LYS A 85 -20.31 -27.40 10.53
CA LYS A 85 -19.81 -28.76 10.23
C LYS A 85 -20.04 -29.18 8.78
N GLN A 86 -20.52 -28.28 7.91
CA GLN A 86 -20.83 -28.59 6.51
C GLN A 86 -19.64 -28.20 5.63
N LEU A 87 -18.94 -29.22 5.10
CA LEU A 87 -17.92 -29.04 4.07
C LEU A 87 -18.51 -28.31 2.86
N ALA A 88 -17.76 -27.36 2.31
CA ALA A 88 -18.18 -26.52 1.20
C ALA A 88 -17.67 -27.07 -0.14
N HIS A 89 -18.46 -26.92 -1.19
CA HIS A 89 -18.05 -27.30 -2.55
C HIS A 89 -18.16 -26.15 -3.54
N GLU A 90 -17.63 -26.38 -4.74
CA GLU A 90 -17.86 -25.54 -5.91
C GLU A 90 -19.33 -25.37 -6.24
N ALA A 91 -19.69 -24.22 -6.83
CA ALA A 91 -21.08 -23.81 -7.01
C ALA A 91 -21.97 -24.84 -7.76
N LEU A 92 -21.38 -25.62 -8.66
CA LEU A 92 -22.05 -26.65 -9.46
C LEU A 92 -22.25 -27.98 -8.72
N THR A 93 -21.46 -28.28 -7.67
CA THR A 93 -21.45 -29.59 -6.99
C THR A 93 -22.04 -29.57 -5.59
N ARG A 94 -22.43 -28.39 -5.07
CA ARG A 94 -22.99 -28.24 -3.72
C ARG A 94 -24.19 -29.15 -3.44
N SER A 95 -24.24 -29.69 -2.24
CA SER A 95 -25.42 -30.34 -1.67
C SER A 95 -26.56 -29.35 -1.40
N GLN A 96 -27.77 -29.86 -1.16
CA GLN A 96 -28.87 -29.02 -0.70
C GLN A 96 -28.64 -28.50 0.73
N ALA A 97 -27.86 -29.22 1.56
CA ALA A 97 -27.51 -28.78 2.90
C ALA A 97 -26.66 -27.49 2.87
N GLU A 98 -25.66 -27.43 1.99
CA GLU A 98 -24.86 -26.22 1.75
C GLU A 98 -25.74 -25.07 1.24
N ARG A 99 -26.56 -25.29 0.20
CA ARG A 99 -27.48 -24.23 -0.29
C ARG A 99 -28.38 -23.67 0.82
N ASN A 100 -28.88 -24.55 1.69
CA ASN A 100 -29.71 -24.18 2.85
C ASN A 100 -28.95 -23.48 4.00
N LEU A 101 -27.61 -23.50 4.00
CA LEU A 101 -26.76 -22.74 4.93
C LEU A 101 -26.25 -21.44 4.30
N ILE A 102 -25.87 -21.47 3.02
CA ILE A 102 -25.49 -20.28 2.23
C ILE A 102 -26.63 -19.26 2.22
N ALA A 103 -27.88 -19.70 2.02
CA ALA A 103 -29.07 -18.86 2.08
C ALA A 103 -29.38 -18.29 3.49
N LYS A 104 -28.59 -18.65 4.52
CA LYS A 104 -28.67 -18.12 5.89
C LYS A 104 -27.44 -17.29 6.28
N GLN A 105 -26.54 -17.02 5.33
CA GLN A 105 -25.44 -16.08 5.54
C GLN A 105 -26.00 -14.65 5.49
N ASP A 106 -26.13 -14.02 6.65
CA ASP A 106 -26.44 -12.60 6.79
C ASP A 106 -25.21 -11.76 6.39
N LYS A 107 -24.94 -11.69 5.09
CA LYS A 107 -23.70 -11.10 4.55
C LYS A 107 -23.63 -9.60 4.80
N GLU A 108 -24.76 -8.89 4.78
CA GLU A 108 -24.82 -7.47 5.14
C GLU A 108 -24.36 -7.25 6.57
N LYS A 109 -24.81 -8.08 7.51
CA LYS A 109 -24.39 -8.01 8.90
C LYS A 109 -22.95 -8.45 9.13
N PHE A 110 -22.43 -9.41 8.37
CA PHE A 110 -21.02 -9.75 8.38
C PHE A 110 -20.16 -8.55 7.97
N PHE A 111 -20.47 -7.91 6.83
CA PHE A 111 -19.72 -6.73 6.38
C PHE A 111 -19.94 -5.50 7.27
N ALA A 112 -21.11 -5.35 7.92
CA ALA A 112 -21.31 -4.31 8.95
C ALA A 112 -20.42 -4.53 10.18
N TYR A 113 -20.17 -5.78 10.58
CA TYR A 113 -19.22 -6.11 11.65
C TYR A 113 -17.77 -5.85 11.23
N VAL A 114 -17.37 -6.24 10.01
CA VAL A 114 -16.06 -5.88 9.42
C VAL A 114 -15.84 -4.36 9.44
N ASN A 115 -16.80 -3.58 8.95
CA ASN A 115 -16.72 -2.12 8.94
C ASN A 115 -16.65 -1.53 10.35
N LYS A 116 -17.40 -2.07 11.32
CA LYS A 116 -17.39 -1.58 12.71
C LYS A 116 -16.05 -1.82 13.41
N ILE A 117 -15.35 -2.93 13.12
CA ILE A 117 -14.03 -3.19 13.69
C ILE A 117 -12.99 -2.17 13.18
N ALA A 118 -13.09 -1.76 11.91
CA ALA A 118 -12.30 -0.63 11.40
C ALA A 118 -12.69 0.69 12.09
N GLU A 119 -13.99 1.02 12.15
CA GLU A 119 -14.52 2.24 12.78
C GLU A 119 -14.12 2.37 14.28
N GLU A 120 -14.03 1.27 15.02
CA GLU A 120 -13.58 1.30 16.43
C GLU A 120 -12.07 1.57 16.58
N SER A 121 -11.25 1.34 15.54
CA SER A 121 -9.83 1.75 15.53
C SER A 121 -9.64 3.25 15.22
N GLU A 122 -10.59 3.85 14.50
CA GLU A 122 -10.59 5.26 14.07
C GLU A 122 -10.96 6.24 15.21
N ASN A 123 -11.60 5.76 16.29
CA ASN A 123 -12.34 6.60 17.26
C ASN A 123 -11.50 7.26 18.38
N ALA A 124 -10.32 7.79 18.04
CA ALA A 124 -9.48 8.56 18.97
C ALA A 124 -8.92 9.85 18.36
N TYR A 125 -8.54 10.79 19.25
CA TYR A 125 -7.76 12.01 19.01
C TYR A 125 -8.50 13.33 18.71
N ASP A 126 -7.74 14.42 18.83
CA ASP A 126 -8.19 15.81 18.98
C ASP A 126 -7.35 16.77 18.12
N ASN A 127 -7.93 17.93 17.83
CA ASN A 127 -7.67 18.85 16.73
C ASN A 127 -6.29 19.52 16.81
N SER A 128 -5.42 19.17 15.87
CA SER A 128 -4.12 19.81 15.61
C SER A 128 -3.77 19.62 14.12
N PRO A 129 -2.58 20.01 13.61
CA PRO A 129 -2.17 19.65 12.25
C PRO A 129 -2.06 18.13 12.05
N LEU A 130 -2.12 17.68 10.79
CA LEU A 130 -1.81 16.29 10.42
C LEU A 130 -0.37 15.93 10.77
N THR A 131 -0.19 15.16 11.85
CA THR A 131 1.09 14.55 12.25
C THR A 131 1.00 13.04 12.17
N ARG A 132 2.12 12.33 12.37
CA ARG A 132 2.04 10.93 12.81
C ARG A 132 1.20 10.82 14.10
N GLY A 133 0.59 9.66 14.31
CA GLY A 133 0.04 9.22 15.58
C GLY A 133 1.04 9.37 16.74
N PRO A 134 0.53 9.34 18.00
CA PRO A 134 1.39 9.43 19.17
C PRO A 134 2.51 8.37 19.15
N ILE A 135 3.53 8.58 19.98
CA ILE A 135 4.69 7.67 20.08
C ILE A 135 4.27 6.23 20.42
N VAL A 136 3.13 6.10 21.09
CA VAL A 136 2.51 4.90 21.63
C VAL A 136 1.32 4.47 20.76
N ASP A 137 1.30 3.22 20.32
CA ASP A 137 0.17 2.60 19.60
C ASP A 137 -1.08 2.50 20.49
N SER A 138 -2.19 3.08 20.06
CA SER A 138 -3.46 3.05 20.81
C SER A 138 -4.31 1.82 20.56
N GLY A 139 -4.05 1.08 19.47
CA GLY A 139 -4.82 -0.11 19.11
C GLY A 139 -4.41 -1.33 19.93
N TYR A 140 -3.12 -1.48 20.24
CA TYR A 140 -2.60 -2.68 20.91
C TYR A 140 -1.57 -2.38 22.01
N ASN A 141 -1.93 -2.67 23.25
CA ASN A 141 -1.06 -2.74 24.44
C ASN A 141 -0.09 -1.57 24.73
N ARG A 142 -0.23 -0.41 24.06
CA ARG A 142 0.65 0.75 24.16
C ARG A 142 2.09 0.52 23.69
N VAL A 143 2.31 -0.39 22.74
CA VAL A 143 3.64 -0.63 22.16
C VAL A 143 4.09 0.58 21.33
N PRO A 144 5.25 1.21 21.56
CA PRO A 144 5.67 2.33 20.73
C PRO A 144 5.93 1.97 19.26
N TYR A 145 5.87 2.98 18.40
CA TYR A 145 6.50 2.93 17.08
C TYR A 145 8.00 3.19 17.21
N PHE A 146 8.79 2.62 16.30
CA PHE A 146 10.21 2.94 16.21
C PHE A 146 10.40 4.45 15.99
N PRO A 147 11.43 5.10 16.58
CA PRO A 147 11.59 6.54 16.44
C PRO A 147 11.91 6.93 14.99
N HIS A 148 11.18 7.91 14.46
CA HIS A 148 11.34 8.41 13.08
C HIS A 148 12.21 9.67 13.00
N THR A 149 12.97 10.00 14.04
CA THR A 149 13.93 11.12 14.07
C THR A 149 15.15 10.76 14.92
N GLY A 150 16.25 11.49 14.72
CA GLY A 150 17.55 11.20 15.34
C GLY A 150 18.21 9.95 14.75
N SER A 151 19.02 9.28 15.56
CA SER A 151 19.72 8.03 15.22
C SER A 151 19.40 6.92 16.23
N PRO A 152 18.15 6.42 16.26
CA PRO A 152 17.79 5.26 17.08
C PRO A 152 18.46 3.99 16.53
N LYS A 153 18.67 3.01 17.41
CA LYS A 153 19.29 1.73 17.06
C LYS A 153 18.23 0.70 16.70
N ALA A 154 18.37 0.05 15.55
CA ALA A 154 17.59 -1.13 15.19
C ALA A 154 18.49 -2.37 15.28
N LEU A 155 18.09 -3.36 16.07
CA LEU A 155 18.78 -4.65 16.14
C LEU A 155 18.37 -5.49 14.93
N VAL A 156 19.32 -5.92 14.10
CA VAL A 156 19.05 -6.71 12.90
C VAL A 156 19.72 -8.09 12.99
N ILE A 157 18.91 -9.14 12.99
CA ILE A 157 19.34 -10.52 13.12
C ILE A 157 19.32 -11.19 11.74
N LEU A 158 20.45 -11.72 11.31
CA LEU A 158 20.54 -12.59 10.13
C LEU A 158 20.20 -14.03 10.55
N ALA A 159 19.10 -14.58 10.04
CA ALA A 159 18.58 -15.89 10.45
C ALA A 159 18.65 -16.95 9.33
N GLU A 160 19.24 -18.10 9.64
CA GLU A 160 19.15 -19.33 8.87
C GLU A 160 18.19 -20.30 9.56
N PHE A 161 17.52 -21.14 8.79
CA PHE A 161 16.71 -22.24 9.31
C PHE A 161 17.55 -23.52 9.42
N GLN A 162 17.00 -24.57 10.03
CA GLN A 162 17.68 -25.86 10.17
C GLN A 162 18.07 -26.47 8.81
N ASP A 163 17.20 -26.34 7.81
CA ASP A 163 17.32 -26.83 6.43
C ASP A 163 17.84 -25.77 5.44
N THR A 164 17.39 -24.52 5.57
CA THR A 164 17.62 -23.44 4.59
C THR A 164 18.63 -22.42 5.12
N THR A 165 19.68 -22.12 4.33
CA THR A 165 20.87 -21.34 4.70
C THR A 165 21.17 -20.25 3.69
N PHE A 166 21.94 -19.22 4.06
CA PHE A 166 22.19 -18.06 3.19
C PHE A 166 23.01 -18.46 1.95
N THR A 167 22.52 -18.08 0.77
CA THR A 167 23.25 -18.26 -0.49
C THR A 167 24.33 -17.18 -0.66
N ILE A 168 24.05 -15.97 -0.18
CA ILE A 168 24.96 -14.83 -0.12
C ILE A 168 26.09 -15.15 0.86
N GLN A 169 27.27 -15.40 0.30
CA GLN A 169 28.52 -15.55 1.03
C GLN A 169 28.96 -14.20 1.60
N ASP A 170 29.78 -14.20 2.65
CA ASP A 170 30.19 -12.97 3.35
C ASP A 170 28.98 -12.19 3.91
N THR A 171 27.93 -12.94 4.28
CA THR A 171 26.55 -12.50 4.54
C THR A 171 26.47 -11.30 5.48
N LYS A 172 27.21 -11.35 6.61
CA LYS A 172 27.20 -10.27 7.61
C LYS A 172 27.70 -8.95 7.04
N ASN A 173 28.79 -8.96 6.27
CA ASN A 173 29.35 -7.75 5.68
C ASN A 173 28.49 -7.26 4.51
N VAL A 174 27.93 -8.18 3.71
CA VAL A 174 27.00 -7.83 2.61
C VAL A 174 25.75 -7.16 3.16
N PHE A 175 25.09 -7.70 4.19
CA PHE A 175 23.89 -7.08 4.77
C PHE A 175 24.20 -5.86 5.64
N THR A 176 25.35 -5.80 6.31
CA THR A 176 25.80 -4.55 6.98
C THR A 176 25.96 -3.42 5.96
N ASN A 177 26.61 -3.68 4.82
CA ASN A 177 26.74 -2.71 3.73
C ASN A 177 25.36 -2.34 3.15
N TYR A 178 24.52 -3.32 2.83
CA TYR A 178 23.14 -3.12 2.34
C TYR A 178 22.30 -2.17 3.22
N LEU A 179 22.41 -2.31 4.54
CA LEU A 179 21.67 -1.49 5.49
C LEU A 179 22.33 -0.13 5.75
N THR A 180 23.66 -0.06 5.90
CA THR A 180 24.34 1.13 6.44
C THR A 180 24.94 2.07 5.42
N ASN A 181 25.07 1.68 4.14
CA ASN A 181 25.76 2.50 3.14
C ASN A 181 24.98 3.78 2.77
N GLU A 182 25.58 4.94 3.03
CA GLU A 182 25.02 6.27 2.72
C GLU A 182 25.45 6.80 1.33
N GLY A 183 26.32 6.07 0.63
CA GLY A 183 26.81 6.36 -0.72
C GLY A 183 26.47 5.25 -1.72
N HIS A 184 27.09 5.33 -2.90
CA HIS A 184 26.89 4.33 -3.95
C HIS A 184 27.58 2.99 -3.64
N PHE A 185 26.88 1.89 -3.92
CA PHE A 185 27.45 0.55 -3.84
C PHE A 185 28.43 0.27 -4.98
N THR A 186 29.65 -0.15 -4.63
CA THR A 186 30.65 -0.67 -5.58
C THR A 186 30.63 -2.20 -5.69
N ASP A 187 30.07 -2.91 -4.70
CA ASP A 187 29.98 -4.36 -4.68
C ASP A 187 28.89 -4.85 -5.66
N SER A 188 29.27 -5.70 -6.61
CA SER A 188 28.37 -6.29 -7.59
C SER A 188 28.17 -7.80 -7.41
N ARG A 189 28.72 -8.43 -6.36
CA ARG A 189 28.74 -9.89 -6.17
C ARG A 189 27.36 -10.55 -6.23
N TYR A 190 26.34 -9.82 -5.79
CA TYR A 190 24.93 -10.22 -5.70
C TYR A 190 23.98 -9.09 -6.19
N GLY A 191 24.50 -8.17 -7.02
CA GLY A 191 23.74 -7.05 -7.58
C GLY A 191 23.53 -5.85 -6.64
N GLN A 192 24.30 -5.70 -5.56
CA GLN A 192 24.17 -4.59 -4.60
C GLN A 192 24.37 -3.23 -5.28
N ASN A 193 25.30 -3.13 -6.24
CA ASN A 193 25.55 -1.98 -7.13
C ASN A 193 24.36 -1.54 -8.01
N GLN A 194 23.26 -2.28 -8.03
CA GLN A 194 22.02 -1.84 -8.66
C GLN A 194 21.22 -0.91 -7.75
N ASN A 195 21.34 -1.05 -6.43
CA ASN A 195 20.70 -0.17 -5.44
C ASN A 195 21.37 1.22 -5.50
N TYR A 196 20.62 2.32 -5.39
CA TYR A 196 21.21 3.66 -5.45
C TYR A 196 22.13 3.97 -4.24
N LYS A 197 21.61 3.71 -3.03
CA LYS A 197 22.28 3.72 -1.71
C LYS A 197 21.69 2.60 -0.85
N GLY A 198 22.26 2.35 0.32
CA GLY A 198 21.69 1.46 1.33
C GLY A 198 20.50 2.07 2.08
N VAL A 199 19.85 1.26 2.92
CA VAL A 199 18.61 1.63 3.64
C VAL A 199 18.79 2.89 4.49
N ARG A 200 19.88 2.99 5.27
CA ARG A 200 20.24 4.19 6.03
C ARG A 200 20.42 5.41 5.12
N GLY A 201 21.00 5.22 3.93
CA GLY A 201 21.13 6.27 2.92
C GLY A 201 19.79 6.78 2.38
N TYR A 202 18.82 5.88 2.17
CA TYR A 202 17.45 6.23 1.78
C TYR A 202 16.76 7.10 2.85
N PHE A 203 16.68 6.62 4.09
CA PHE A 203 16.04 7.37 5.17
C PHE A 203 16.77 8.68 5.50
N LYS A 204 18.09 8.73 5.39
CA LYS A 204 18.88 9.96 5.55
C LYS A 204 18.56 11.00 4.48
N ASP A 205 18.51 10.61 3.21
CA ASP A 205 18.20 11.52 2.10
C ASP A 205 16.74 12.01 2.19
N CYS A 206 15.78 11.09 2.38
CA CYS A 206 14.35 11.42 2.47
C CYS A 206 14.02 12.34 3.66
N SER A 207 14.73 12.19 4.78
CA SER A 207 14.55 12.99 6.00
C SER A 207 15.39 14.27 6.07
N TYR A 208 16.21 14.57 5.05
CA TYR A 208 17.21 15.65 5.08
C TYR A 208 18.20 15.53 6.25
N GLY A 209 18.51 14.30 6.65
CA GLY A 209 19.39 13.98 7.79
C GLY A 209 18.72 14.08 9.17
N LYS A 210 17.42 14.39 9.26
CA LYS A 210 16.69 14.40 10.54
C LYS A 210 16.43 13.00 11.10
N PHE A 211 16.48 11.97 10.27
CA PHE A 211 16.37 10.57 10.64
C PHE A 211 17.49 9.78 9.99
N THR A 212 18.30 9.10 10.80
CA THR A 212 19.47 8.36 10.30
C THR A 212 19.69 7.14 11.19
N PRO A 213 18.88 6.06 11.03
CA PRO A 213 18.85 4.91 11.94
C PRO A 213 20.14 4.10 11.95
N GLU A 214 20.48 3.54 13.10
CA GLU A 214 21.68 2.73 13.35
C GLU A 214 21.34 1.23 13.34
N PHE A 215 21.51 0.59 12.19
CA PHE A 215 21.32 -0.86 12.04
C PHE A 215 22.50 -1.64 12.61
N LYS A 216 22.28 -2.40 13.69
CA LYS A 216 23.28 -3.33 14.23
C LYS A 216 23.04 -4.74 13.71
N VAL A 217 23.88 -5.18 12.78
CA VAL A 217 23.77 -6.53 12.18
C VAL A 217 24.47 -7.59 13.02
N VAL A 218 23.74 -8.67 13.33
CA VAL A 218 24.15 -9.81 14.14
C VAL A 218 23.84 -11.11 13.38
N GLY A 219 24.54 -12.20 13.71
CA GLY A 219 24.49 -13.45 12.93
C GLY A 219 25.38 -13.43 11.66
N PRO A 220 25.17 -14.35 10.69
CA PRO A 220 24.11 -15.37 10.68
C PRO A 220 24.05 -16.26 11.94
N VAL A 221 22.84 -16.50 12.44
CA VAL A 221 22.54 -17.52 13.45
C VAL A 221 21.60 -18.56 12.86
N LYS A 222 21.69 -19.80 13.32
CA LYS A 222 20.89 -20.92 12.80
C LYS A 222 19.83 -21.32 13.81
N LEU A 223 18.57 -21.13 13.42
CA LEU A 223 17.38 -21.41 14.21
C LEU A 223 17.17 -22.93 14.38
N PRO A 224 16.52 -23.38 15.47
CA PRO A 224 16.43 -24.79 15.82
C PRO A 224 15.42 -25.62 15.02
N LYS A 225 14.66 -25.02 14.10
CA LYS A 225 13.62 -25.68 13.27
C LYS A 225 13.82 -25.42 11.77
N GLU A 226 13.20 -26.26 10.96
CA GLU A 226 13.12 -26.10 9.50
C GLU A 226 12.26 -24.89 9.10
N GLN A 227 12.50 -24.32 7.92
CA GLN A 227 11.82 -23.12 7.38
C GLN A 227 10.29 -23.24 7.47
N THR A 228 9.76 -24.43 7.18
CA THR A 228 8.34 -24.82 7.27
C THR A 228 7.69 -24.45 8.61
N TYR A 229 8.40 -24.57 9.74
CA TYR A 229 7.85 -24.29 11.07
C TYR A 229 7.59 -22.79 11.32
N TYR A 230 8.28 -21.91 10.59
CA TYR A 230 8.16 -20.46 10.73
C TYR A 230 7.28 -19.82 9.65
N GLY A 231 7.20 -20.41 8.45
CA GLY A 231 6.55 -19.80 7.29
C GLY A 231 5.50 -20.64 6.54
N GLU A 232 5.17 -21.87 6.96
CA GLU A 232 4.07 -22.62 6.31
C GLU A 232 2.69 -22.21 6.86
N GLY A 233 1.86 -21.60 6.00
CA GLY A 233 0.50 -21.19 6.34
C GLY A 233 0.44 -19.73 6.81
N ASP A 234 0.10 -19.51 8.08
CA ASP A 234 0.22 -18.20 8.72
C ASP A 234 1.60 -18.10 9.38
N ASP A 235 2.39 -17.09 9.01
CA ASP A 235 3.78 -16.94 9.50
C ASP A 235 3.85 -16.93 11.04
N ASN A 236 4.59 -17.89 11.61
CA ASN A 236 4.79 -18.06 13.04
C ASN A 236 5.89 -17.10 13.56
N ILE A 237 5.61 -15.81 13.46
CA ILE A 237 6.59 -14.75 13.78
C ILE A 237 6.94 -14.71 15.27
N GLU A 238 6.05 -15.13 16.19
CA GLU A 238 6.41 -15.20 17.62
C GLU A 238 7.57 -16.18 17.85
N ALA A 239 7.46 -17.41 17.33
CA ALA A 239 8.55 -18.39 17.45
C ALA A 239 9.79 -17.98 16.66
N LEU A 240 9.64 -17.31 15.50
CA LEU A 240 10.76 -16.75 14.75
C LEU A 240 11.53 -15.73 15.60
N MET A 241 10.83 -14.82 16.28
CA MET A 241 11.44 -13.78 17.12
C MET A 241 12.02 -14.37 18.40
N GLU A 242 11.34 -15.33 19.05
CA GLU A 242 11.86 -16.00 20.24
C GLU A 242 13.13 -16.82 19.95
N ASP A 243 13.13 -17.66 18.91
CA ASP A 243 14.32 -18.44 18.53
C ASP A 243 15.47 -17.53 18.05
N ALA A 244 15.18 -16.49 17.25
CA ALA A 244 16.20 -15.59 16.73
C ALA A 244 16.84 -14.74 17.83
N CYS A 245 16.07 -14.25 18.82
CA CYS A 245 16.60 -13.51 19.95
C CYS A 245 17.38 -14.42 20.90
N SER A 246 16.85 -15.60 21.22
CA SER A 246 17.53 -16.60 22.06
C SER A 246 18.87 -17.05 21.47
N ALA A 247 19.00 -17.08 20.14
CA ALA A 247 20.25 -17.41 19.46
C ALA A 247 21.34 -16.31 19.53
N ILE A 248 21.04 -15.11 20.04
CA ILE A 248 21.99 -13.99 20.18
C ILE A 248 22.07 -13.40 21.61
N ASP A 249 21.30 -13.88 22.56
CA ASP A 249 21.24 -13.43 23.97
C ASP A 249 22.62 -13.39 24.65
N ASN A 250 23.50 -14.36 24.37
CA ASN A 250 24.87 -14.37 24.89
C ASN A 250 25.89 -13.54 24.05
N ILE A 251 25.42 -12.80 23.04
CA ILE A 251 26.24 -11.98 22.12
C ILE A 251 25.83 -10.50 22.17
N VAL A 252 24.58 -10.19 22.57
CA VAL A 252 23.96 -8.87 22.47
C VAL A 252 23.24 -8.53 23.76
N ASN A 253 23.64 -7.42 24.41
CA ASN A 253 22.84 -6.82 25.47
C ASN A 253 21.57 -6.18 24.86
N PHE A 254 20.42 -6.80 25.01
CA PHE A 254 19.14 -6.27 24.52
C PHE A 254 18.72 -4.98 25.22
N ALA A 255 19.22 -4.70 26.43
CA ALA A 255 18.99 -3.44 27.11
C ALA A 255 19.65 -2.22 26.43
N ASP A 256 20.60 -2.43 25.51
CA ASP A 256 21.19 -1.33 24.70
C ASP A 256 20.22 -0.76 23.64
N TYR A 257 19.05 -1.38 23.44
CA TYR A 257 18.04 -1.06 22.42
C TYR A 257 16.66 -0.73 23.01
N ASP A 258 16.62 -0.39 24.31
CA ASP A 258 15.48 0.27 24.95
C ASP A 258 15.86 1.74 25.18
N ALA A 259 15.77 2.57 24.15
CA ALA A 259 16.20 3.96 24.24
C ALA A 259 15.23 4.84 25.05
N ASN A 260 13.97 4.41 25.20
CA ASN A 260 12.92 5.16 25.87
C ASN A 260 12.74 4.79 27.36
N ASN A 261 13.27 3.63 27.78
CA ASN A 261 13.19 3.00 29.11
C ASN A 261 11.79 2.51 29.53
N ASP A 262 10.97 2.00 28.60
CA ASP A 262 9.66 1.40 28.86
C ASP A 262 9.71 -0.12 29.19
N GLY A 263 10.86 -0.76 28.99
CA GLY A 263 11.06 -2.20 29.21
C GLY A 263 10.90 -3.07 27.96
N MET A 264 10.68 -2.49 26.79
CA MET A 264 10.67 -3.15 25.48
C MET A 264 11.91 -2.77 24.67
N VAL A 265 12.25 -3.60 23.68
CA VAL A 265 13.23 -3.25 22.65
C VAL A 265 12.52 -2.43 21.55
N ASP A 266 13.10 -1.27 21.20
CA ASP A 266 12.54 -0.30 20.23
C ASP A 266 12.17 -0.96 18.90
N LEU A 267 13.02 -1.85 18.39
CA LEU A 267 12.79 -2.68 17.19
C LEU A 267 13.79 -3.85 17.09
N VAL A 268 13.27 -5.08 16.92
CA VAL A 268 14.03 -6.22 16.39
C VAL A 268 13.62 -6.49 14.94
N TYR A 269 14.59 -6.60 14.04
CA TYR A 269 14.36 -6.88 12.63
C TYR A 269 15.05 -8.19 12.23
N VAL A 270 14.33 -9.14 11.64
CA VAL A 270 14.91 -10.37 11.09
C VAL A 270 15.11 -10.24 9.59
N ILE A 271 16.30 -10.54 9.10
CA ILE A 271 16.52 -10.84 7.68
C ILE A 271 16.81 -12.35 7.60
N TYR A 272 15.97 -13.10 6.90
CA TYR A 272 16.08 -14.56 6.83
C TYR A 272 16.61 -15.05 5.48
N ALA A 273 17.25 -16.23 5.48
CA ALA A 273 17.81 -16.87 4.29
C ALA A 273 16.73 -17.36 3.30
N GLY A 274 16.88 -17.03 2.01
CA GLY A 274 15.99 -17.46 0.93
C GLY A 274 15.09 -16.38 0.31
N HIS A 275 14.02 -16.84 -0.34
CA HIS A 275 13.08 -16.02 -1.12
C HIS A 275 11.88 -15.56 -0.26
N SER A 276 11.00 -14.76 -0.83
CA SER A 276 9.79 -14.20 -0.18
C SER A 276 8.51 -14.81 -0.76
N ALA A 277 7.53 -15.12 0.08
CA ALA A 277 6.20 -15.54 -0.39
C ALA A 277 5.43 -14.46 -1.17
N ASN A 278 5.79 -13.17 -1.04
CA ASN A 278 5.14 -12.10 -1.80
C ASN A 278 5.35 -12.17 -3.32
N TYR A 279 6.30 -13.00 -3.78
CA TYR A 279 6.51 -13.31 -5.19
C TYR A 279 5.84 -14.65 -5.56
N GLY A 280 4.63 -14.58 -6.14
CA GLY A 280 3.81 -15.75 -6.45
C GLY A 280 4.55 -16.83 -7.25
N GLY A 281 4.61 -18.05 -6.71
CA GLY A 281 5.38 -19.17 -7.27
C GLY A 281 6.71 -19.47 -6.58
N ASN A 282 7.08 -18.71 -5.54
CA ASN A 282 8.05 -19.13 -4.53
C ASN A 282 7.47 -20.20 -3.58
N LYS A 283 8.23 -20.62 -2.57
CA LYS A 283 7.78 -21.70 -1.66
C LYS A 283 6.63 -21.19 -0.79
N VAL A 284 5.70 -22.08 -0.44
CA VAL A 284 4.68 -21.84 0.61
C VAL A 284 5.26 -21.84 2.03
N THR A 285 6.57 -22.05 2.16
CA THR A 285 7.35 -21.97 3.41
C THR A 285 8.23 -20.72 3.46
N ASP A 286 8.34 -19.96 2.37
CA ASP A 286 9.04 -18.67 2.40
C ASP A 286 8.17 -17.69 3.20
N ILE A 287 8.77 -16.98 4.16
CA ILE A 287 8.01 -16.09 5.04
C ILE A 287 7.49 -14.88 4.24
N TRP A 288 6.36 -14.30 4.62
CA TRP A 288 5.91 -13.04 4.02
C TRP A 288 6.60 -11.84 4.69
N PRO A 289 7.36 -10.99 3.96
CA PRO A 289 7.97 -9.78 4.52
C PRO A 289 6.90 -8.86 5.10
N LYS A 290 7.08 -8.48 6.36
CA LYS A 290 6.08 -7.78 7.15
C LYS A 290 6.70 -7.03 8.33
N SER A 291 5.94 -6.11 8.93
CA SER A 291 6.20 -5.59 10.28
C SER A 291 5.08 -5.96 11.26
N GLY A 292 5.20 -5.64 12.54
CA GLY A 292 4.06 -5.76 13.45
C GLY A 292 4.42 -5.77 14.93
N THR A 293 3.57 -6.43 15.71
CA THR A 293 3.79 -6.66 17.15
C THR A 293 3.61 -8.12 17.53
N VAL A 294 4.61 -8.68 18.21
CA VAL A 294 4.56 -9.99 18.88
C VAL A 294 4.44 -9.81 20.40
N ASN A 295 3.99 -10.84 21.11
CA ASN A 295 3.86 -10.88 22.56
C ASN A 295 4.78 -11.96 23.16
N THR A 296 6.09 -11.91 22.87
CA THR A 296 7.04 -12.93 23.33
C THR A 296 6.92 -13.22 24.82
N THR A 297 6.96 -14.51 25.16
CA THR A 297 6.91 -15.04 26.52
C THR A 297 8.23 -14.79 27.26
N ASN A 298 9.34 -14.84 26.53
CA ASN A 298 10.69 -14.61 27.05
C ASN A 298 11.04 -13.12 27.19
N THR A 299 12.01 -12.85 28.07
CA THR A 299 12.69 -11.55 28.21
C THR A 299 14.19 -11.71 28.07
N TYR A 300 14.84 -10.80 27.34
CA TYR A 300 16.27 -10.80 27.05
C TYR A 300 16.89 -9.55 27.70
N ASP A 301 17.90 -9.71 28.56
CA ASP A 301 18.41 -8.66 29.48
C ASP A 301 17.30 -7.91 30.28
N GLY A 302 16.20 -8.62 30.59
CA GLY A 302 15.03 -8.04 31.26
C GLY A 302 14.14 -7.15 30.38
N LYS A 303 14.38 -7.10 29.06
CA LYS A 303 13.55 -6.41 28.06
C LYS A 303 12.61 -7.40 27.34
N ARG A 304 11.46 -6.89 26.88
CA ARG A 304 10.48 -7.65 26.06
C ARG A 304 10.66 -7.33 24.58
N ILE A 305 10.45 -8.31 23.71
CA ILE A 305 10.47 -8.10 22.25
C ILE A 305 9.04 -7.94 21.76
N HIS A 306 8.68 -6.76 21.25
CA HIS A 306 7.31 -6.47 20.81
C HIS A 306 7.26 -5.95 19.37
N ARG A 307 7.75 -4.74 19.11
CA ARG A 307 7.78 -4.17 17.75
C ARG A 307 8.83 -4.93 16.91
N TYR A 308 8.41 -5.45 15.76
CA TYR A 308 9.30 -6.22 14.88
C TYR A 308 9.20 -5.81 13.40
N GLY A 309 10.22 -6.21 12.63
CA GLY A 309 10.16 -6.33 11.17
C GLY A 309 10.78 -7.64 10.67
N VAL A 310 10.35 -8.13 9.52
CA VAL A 310 10.94 -9.31 8.86
C VAL A 310 11.04 -9.10 7.35
N SER A 311 12.16 -9.51 6.76
CA SER A 311 12.38 -9.49 5.32
C SER A 311 13.33 -10.60 4.88
N ASN A 312 13.43 -10.82 3.57
CA ASN A 312 14.11 -11.98 3.00
C ASN A 312 15.44 -11.61 2.31
N GLU A 313 16.28 -12.62 2.09
CA GLU A 313 17.59 -12.50 1.45
C GLU A 313 17.52 -12.11 -0.05
N LEU A 314 16.69 -12.79 -0.84
CA LEU A 314 16.83 -12.88 -2.30
C LEU A 314 15.73 -12.19 -3.13
N ALA A 315 16.12 -11.59 -4.24
CA ALA A 315 15.20 -10.86 -5.12
C ALA A 315 14.32 -11.79 -5.97
N GLY A 316 13.00 -11.58 -5.91
CA GLY A 316 12.05 -12.13 -6.88
C GLY A 316 11.82 -13.63 -6.79
N LYS A 317 11.56 -14.26 -7.94
CA LYS A 317 11.22 -15.69 -8.03
C LYS A 317 12.47 -16.59 -8.01
N GLU A 318 12.41 -17.66 -7.23
CA GLU A 318 13.44 -18.68 -7.07
C GLU A 318 13.85 -19.30 -8.43
N ASN A 319 15.09 -19.09 -8.88
CA ASN A 319 15.57 -19.61 -10.15
C ASN A 319 16.75 -20.58 -9.97
N LYS A 320 16.41 -21.84 -9.71
CA LYS A 320 17.31 -23.01 -9.55
C LYS A 320 18.22 -23.32 -10.77
N LYS A 321 18.24 -22.47 -11.80
CA LYS A 321 19.15 -22.55 -12.96
C LYS A 321 20.24 -21.47 -12.94
N LYS A 322 20.20 -20.49 -12.03
CA LYS A 322 21.30 -19.52 -11.85
C LYS A 322 22.39 -20.12 -10.98
N GLU A 323 23.64 -19.77 -11.26
CA GLU A 323 24.78 -20.08 -10.38
C GLU A 323 24.76 -19.24 -9.10
N LYS A 324 24.12 -18.06 -9.13
CA LYS A 324 23.92 -17.15 -8.00
C LYS A 324 22.60 -16.42 -8.14
N GLU A 325 21.90 -16.24 -7.03
CA GLU A 325 20.78 -15.31 -6.95
C GLU A 325 21.24 -13.89 -6.58
N ASN A 326 20.37 -12.89 -6.79
CA ASN A 326 20.65 -11.52 -6.38
C ASN A 326 20.06 -11.23 -4.99
N ILE A 327 20.71 -10.38 -4.21
CA ILE A 327 20.14 -9.82 -2.97
C ILE A 327 18.82 -9.08 -3.28
N ASN A 328 17.87 -9.06 -2.35
CA ASN A 328 16.65 -8.28 -2.49
C ASN A 328 16.94 -6.77 -2.71
N GLY A 329 15.99 -6.03 -3.28
CA GLY A 329 16.05 -4.57 -3.43
C GLY A 329 15.73 -3.88 -2.11
N ILE A 330 16.36 -2.72 -1.84
CA ILE A 330 16.11 -1.97 -0.61
C ILE A 330 14.65 -1.50 -0.46
N GLY A 331 13.89 -1.41 -1.56
CA GLY A 331 12.50 -0.93 -1.57
C GLY A 331 11.60 -1.67 -0.59
N LEU A 332 11.56 -3.00 -0.67
CA LEU A 332 10.71 -3.81 0.22
C LEU A 332 11.10 -3.62 1.69
N PHE A 333 12.41 -3.63 2.01
CA PHE A 333 12.86 -3.33 3.38
C PHE A 333 12.46 -1.91 3.82
N CYS A 334 12.55 -0.90 2.93
CA CYS A 334 12.17 0.47 3.27
C CYS A 334 10.66 0.61 3.50
N HIS A 335 9.83 -0.09 2.73
CA HIS A 335 8.38 -0.18 2.92
C HIS A 335 8.04 -0.79 4.28
N GLU A 336 8.52 -2.01 4.56
CA GLU A 336 8.29 -2.68 5.86
C GLU A 336 8.81 -1.88 7.06
N PHE A 337 9.99 -1.31 6.94
CA PHE A 337 10.56 -0.46 7.98
C PHE A 337 9.73 0.81 8.20
N SER A 338 9.05 1.35 7.17
CA SER A 338 8.18 2.53 7.30
C SER A 338 6.91 2.25 8.12
N HIS A 339 6.39 1.02 8.11
CA HIS A 339 5.34 0.61 9.04
C HIS A 339 5.84 0.60 10.50
N THR A 340 7.10 0.21 10.76
CA THR A 340 7.68 0.32 12.12
C THR A 340 7.74 1.77 12.59
N LEU A 341 7.89 2.73 11.67
CA LEU A 341 7.83 4.17 11.94
C LEU A 341 6.40 4.67 12.17
N GLY A 342 5.37 3.91 11.79
CA GLY A 342 3.95 4.25 11.93
C GLY A 342 3.29 4.85 10.68
N LEU A 343 3.78 4.57 9.46
CA LEU A 343 3.01 4.82 8.23
C LEU A 343 2.12 3.62 7.86
N PRO A 344 0.90 3.85 7.36
CA PRO A 344 0.05 2.81 6.81
C PRO A 344 0.47 2.38 5.40
N ASP A 345 -0.11 1.27 4.96
CA ASP A 345 -0.31 1.03 3.53
C ASP A 345 -1.36 1.98 2.96
N ILE A 346 -0.97 2.77 1.96
CA ILE A 346 -1.90 3.67 1.28
C ILE A 346 -2.53 3.04 0.04
N TYR A 347 -2.03 1.90 -0.45
CA TYR A 347 -2.70 1.16 -1.52
C TYR A 347 -3.99 0.49 -1.02
N ALA A 348 -4.93 0.25 -1.93
CA ALA A 348 -6.17 -0.45 -1.58
C ALA A 348 -5.95 -1.96 -1.39
N ILE A 349 -6.40 -2.53 -0.26
CA ILE A 349 -6.29 -3.96 0.04
C ILE A 349 -7.60 -4.74 -0.21
N ASP A 350 -8.78 -4.09 -0.14
CA ASP A 350 -10.09 -4.72 -0.39
C ASP A 350 -10.20 -5.30 -1.81
N LYS A 351 -10.92 -6.41 -1.97
CA LYS A 351 -11.16 -7.08 -3.25
C LYS A 351 -11.77 -6.15 -4.30
N LYS A 352 -12.66 -5.23 -3.91
CA LYS A 352 -13.39 -4.36 -4.85
C LYS A 352 -12.54 -3.15 -5.28
N ALA A 353 -11.51 -2.80 -4.50
CA ALA A 353 -10.68 -1.62 -4.69
C ALA A 353 -9.25 -1.93 -5.19
N LYS A 354 -8.56 -2.98 -4.73
CA LYS A 354 -7.12 -3.25 -4.97
C LYS A 354 -6.59 -3.24 -6.41
N ASN A 355 -7.49 -3.44 -7.38
CA ASN A 355 -7.26 -3.53 -8.82
C ASN A 355 -8.19 -2.56 -9.61
N GLN A 356 -8.70 -1.52 -8.96
CA GLN A 356 -9.56 -0.51 -9.57
C GLN A 356 -8.67 0.65 -10.06
N ASP A 357 -8.85 1.06 -11.32
CA ASP A 357 -8.26 2.31 -11.82
C ASP A 357 -8.81 3.51 -11.04
N ASP A 358 -8.05 4.59 -10.90
CA ASP A 358 -8.38 5.75 -10.05
C ASP A 358 -8.53 5.40 -8.55
N GLN A 359 -7.65 4.57 -8.00
CA GLN A 359 -7.75 4.08 -6.60
C GLN A 359 -6.46 4.16 -5.76
N GLY A 360 -5.29 4.48 -6.31
CA GLY A 360 -4.01 4.46 -5.57
C GLY A 360 -3.00 5.50 -6.02
N MET A 361 -1.84 5.50 -5.37
CA MET A 361 -0.64 6.26 -5.77
C MET A 361 0.27 5.46 -6.71
N GLU A 362 0.04 4.15 -6.86
CA GLU A 362 0.78 3.29 -7.80
C GLU A 362 2.31 3.43 -7.62
N PHE A 363 3.10 3.70 -8.66
CA PHE A 363 4.56 3.87 -8.55
C PHE A 363 5.03 5.23 -7.96
N TRP A 364 4.13 6.12 -7.54
CA TRP A 364 4.52 7.44 -7.00
C TRP A 364 5.00 7.42 -5.54
N ASP A 365 4.52 6.47 -4.73
CA ASP A 365 4.67 6.50 -3.27
C ASP A 365 5.25 5.17 -2.76
N LEU A 366 6.15 5.22 -1.76
CA LEU A 366 6.74 4.01 -1.15
C LEU A 366 5.68 3.13 -0.49
N MET A 367 4.63 3.72 0.06
CA MET A 367 3.53 3.02 0.75
C MET A 367 2.45 2.51 -0.23
N ASP A 368 2.76 2.53 -1.52
CA ASP A 368 2.05 1.89 -2.64
C ASP A 368 3.08 1.12 -3.50
N GLY A 369 2.82 0.91 -4.78
CA GLY A 369 3.73 0.22 -5.72
C GLY A 369 5.12 0.86 -5.88
N GLY A 370 5.39 2.05 -5.33
CA GLY A 370 6.70 2.70 -5.36
C GLY A 370 7.83 1.89 -4.73
N THR A 371 7.51 0.97 -3.81
CA THR A 371 8.43 -0.07 -3.29
C THR A 371 9.07 -0.93 -4.38
N GLU A 372 8.37 -1.15 -5.49
CA GLU A 372 8.78 -1.99 -6.62
C GLU A 372 9.45 -1.20 -7.78
N VAL A 373 9.70 0.11 -7.62
CA VAL A 373 10.37 0.92 -8.66
C VAL A 373 11.79 0.40 -8.91
N ARG A 374 12.09 0.19 -10.20
CA ARG A 374 13.34 -0.45 -10.69
C ARG A 374 13.66 -1.80 -10.03
N ASN A 375 12.63 -2.63 -9.76
CA ASN A 375 12.72 -3.92 -9.05
C ASN A 375 13.21 -3.75 -7.59
N GLY A 376 12.68 -2.74 -6.90
CA GLY A 376 13.06 -2.37 -5.53
C GLY A 376 14.49 -1.84 -5.36
N ARG A 377 15.24 -1.64 -6.45
CA ARG A 377 16.62 -1.13 -6.41
C ARG A 377 16.70 0.37 -6.14
N VAL A 378 15.73 1.11 -6.68
CA VAL A 378 15.60 2.55 -6.49
C VAL A 378 14.11 2.79 -6.22
N PRO A 379 13.64 2.55 -4.99
CA PRO A 379 12.24 2.75 -4.66
C PRO A 379 11.84 4.23 -4.83
N ALA A 380 10.54 4.49 -4.93
CA ALA A 380 10.00 5.83 -4.85
C ALA A 380 10.52 6.54 -3.57
N SER A 381 10.80 7.84 -3.69
CA SER A 381 11.09 8.68 -2.52
C SER A 381 9.78 8.95 -1.77
N TYR A 382 9.82 9.04 -0.44
CA TYR A 382 8.73 9.65 0.34
C TYR A 382 8.30 10.98 -0.31
N LEU A 383 7.01 11.18 -0.56
CA LEU A 383 6.46 12.45 -1.04
C LEU A 383 6.44 13.48 0.10
N ALA A 384 6.08 14.72 -0.21
CA ALA A 384 6.13 15.81 0.77
C ALA A 384 5.15 15.63 1.93
N TRP A 385 4.13 14.79 1.77
CA TRP A 385 3.11 14.51 2.77
C TRP A 385 3.67 13.65 3.91
N GLU A 386 4.21 12.47 3.63
CA GLU A 386 4.84 11.60 4.63
C GLU A 386 6.02 12.32 5.32
N ARG A 387 6.78 13.11 4.54
CA ARG A 387 7.85 13.95 5.09
C ARG A 387 7.33 15.07 6.02
N GLU A 388 6.10 15.56 5.88
CA GLU A 388 5.50 16.50 6.84
C GLU A 388 4.89 15.77 8.04
N VAL A 389 4.21 14.64 7.81
CA VAL A 389 3.67 13.74 8.84
C VAL A 389 4.77 13.28 9.82
N MET A 390 5.97 12.98 9.29
CA MET A 390 7.18 12.63 10.06
C MET A 390 7.99 13.84 10.56
N GLY A 391 7.52 15.07 10.35
CA GLY A 391 8.23 16.29 10.76
C GLY A 391 9.57 16.54 10.05
N TRP A 392 9.88 15.79 8.99
CA TRP A 392 11.10 15.93 8.19
C TRP A 392 11.10 17.22 7.37
N MET A 393 9.95 17.67 6.86
CA MET A 393 9.76 18.99 6.28
C MET A 393 8.46 19.65 6.77
N LYS A 394 8.17 20.82 6.20
CA LYS A 394 6.88 21.51 6.26
C LYS A 394 6.47 21.83 4.82
N ILE A 395 5.19 21.71 4.51
CA ILE A 395 4.63 22.09 3.20
C ILE A 395 4.13 23.54 3.30
N ASP A 396 4.52 24.40 2.36
CA ASP A 396 4.12 25.81 2.37
C ASP A 396 2.68 25.98 1.85
N GLU A 397 1.84 26.69 2.61
CA GLU A 397 0.42 26.86 2.29
C GLU A 397 0.19 28.01 1.31
N LEU A 398 -0.46 27.73 0.18
CA LEU A 398 -0.78 28.72 -0.86
C LEU A 398 -2.13 29.40 -0.59
N LYS A 399 -2.10 30.53 0.13
CA LYS A 399 -3.30 31.33 0.41
C LYS A 399 -3.69 32.20 -0.78
N ASP A 400 -2.79 33.09 -1.17
CA ASP A 400 -3.03 34.12 -2.18
C ASP A 400 -2.39 33.83 -3.53
N SER A 401 -2.96 34.42 -4.59
CA SER A 401 -2.49 34.27 -5.96
C SER A 401 -1.02 34.70 -6.11
N CYS A 402 -0.16 33.80 -6.59
CA CYS A 402 1.27 34.02 -6.72
C CYS A 402 1.88 33.16 -7.85
N ASP A 403 3.11 33.47 -8.26
CA ASP A 403 3.84 32.70 -9.28
C ASP A 403 5.06 32.01 -8.66
N ILE A 404 5.02 30.68 -8.64
CA ILE A 404 6.11 29.81 -8.21
C ILE A 404 7.06 29.62 -9.39
N LYS A 405 8.34 29.91 -9.20
CA LYS A 405 9.39 29.82 -10.22
C LYS A 405 10.50 28.87 -9.76
N ASN A 406 11.00 28.08 -10.69
CA ASN A 406 12.14 27.18 -10.53
C ASN A 406 12.04 26.24 -9.31
N LEU A 407 10.84 25.68 -9.08
CA LEU A 407 10.60 24.65 -8.07
C LEU A 407 11.34 23.36 -8.44
N LYS A 408 12.46 23.10 -7.77
CA LYS A 408 13.15 21.81 -7.80
C LYS A 408 12.35 20.73 -7.06
N SER A 409 12.65 19.47 -7.33
CA SER A 409 12.16 18.34 -6.52
C SER A 409 12.67 18.38 -5.08
N ILE A 410 11.88 17.81 -4.17
CA ILE A 410 12.16 17.80 -2.72
C ILE A 410 13.50 17.11 -2.38
N ASP A 411 13.87 16.03 -3.08
CA ASP A 411 15.18 15.35 -3.01
C ASP A 411 16.40 16.24 -3.31
N ASN A 412 16.18 17.43 -3.86
CA ASN A 412 17.20 18.28 -4.47
C ASN A 412 17.13 19.72 -3.93
N GLY A 413 16.84 19.85 -2.63
CA GLY A 413 16.68 21.15 -1.95
C GLY A 413 15.47 21.95 -2.44
N GLY A 414 14.47 21.27 -2.99
CA GLY A 414 13.22 21.86 -3.44
C GLY A 414 12.24 22.17 -2.31
N LYS A 415 11.00 22.43 -2.70
CA LYS A 415 9.86 22.63 -1.80
C LYS A 415 8.66 21.82 -2.29
N ALA A 416 7.65 21.73 -1.44
CA ALA A 416 6.29 21.40 -1.84
C ALA A 416 5.33 22.45 -1.30
N TYR A 417 4.17 22.56 -1.94
CA TYR A 417 3.12 23.49 -1.58
C TYR A 417 1.80 22.77 -1.33
N LYS A 418 0.92 23.32 -0.49
CA LYS A 418 -0.44 22.79 -0.28
C LYS A 418 -1.52 23.85 -0.43
N ILE A 419 -2.67 23.41 -0.91
CA ILE A 419 -3.91 24.17 -1.05
C ILE A 419 -4.95 23.48 -0.18
N VAL A 420 -5.29 24.09 0.96
CA VAL A 420 -6.19 23.50 1.96
C VAL A 420 -7.66 23.73 1.57
N ASN A 421 -8.50 22.72 1.78
CA ASN A 421 -9.95 22.88 1.67
C ASN A 421 -10.45 23.73 2.86
N PRO A 422 -11.08 24.91 2.64
CA PRO A 422 -11.58 25.73 3.74
C PRO A 422 -12.72 25.08 4.55
N ASN A 423 -13.30 23.98 4.05
CA ASN A 423 -14.35 23.22 4.72
C ASN A 423 -13.81 22.02 5.54
N ASP A 424 -12.57 21.59 5.30
CA ASP A 424 -11.92 20.47 6.00
C ASP A 424 -10.38 20.65 5.95
N SER A 425 -9.75 20.94 7.08
CA SER A 425 -8.30 21.15 7.15
C SER A 425 -7.47 19.88 6.98
N ASN A 426 -8.07 18.69 7.11
CA ASN A 426 -7.43 17.40 6.85
C ASN A 426 -7.54 16.99 5.37
N GLU A 427 -8.26 17.78 4.57
CA GLU A 427 -8.32 17.65 3.12
C GLU A 427 -7.56 18.78 2.40
N TYR A 428 -6.62 18.41 1.55
CA TYR A 428 -5.82 19.38 0.78
C TYR A 428 -5.21 18.76 -0.46
N ILE A 429 -4.85 19.63 -1.40
CA ILE A 429 -4.02 19.27 -2.56
C ILE A 429 -2.58 19.60 -2.24
N VAL A 430 -1.66 18.65 -2.45
CA VAL A 430 -0.21 18.87 -2.41
C VAL A 430 0.32 18.98 -3.83
N LEU A 431 1.29 19.89 -4.02
CA LEU A 431 1.96 20.20 -5.28
C LEU A 431 3.47 20.11 -5.09
N GLN A 432 4.13 19.20 -5.80
CA GLN A 432 5.58 19.04 -5.77
C GLN A 432 6.14 18.78 -7.17
N SER A 433 7.36 19.22 -7.44
CA SER A 433 8.03 18.89 -8.70
C SER A 433 8.64 17.49 -8.65
N ILE A 434 8.34 16.67 -9.64
CA ILE A 434 9.06 15.41 -9.91
C ILE A 434 9.97 15.65 -11.12
N GLN A 435 11.26 15.40 -10.95
CA GLN A 435 12.31 15.57 -11.93
C GLN A 435 13.38 14.50 -11.72
N LYS A 436 14.12 14.17 -12.78
CA LYS A 436 15.18 13.16 -12.71
C LYS A 436 16.27 13.55 -11.70
N GLY A 437 16.57 12.65 -10.77
CA GLY A 437 17.47 12.91 -9.63
C GLY A 437 17.91 11.63 -8.90
N PRO A 438 18.39 11.77 -7.64
CA PRO A 438 18.89 10.67 -6.79
C PRO A 438 17.96 9.45 -6.72
N TRP A 439 16.73 9.67 -6.24
CA TRP A 439 15.75 8.61 -5.99
C TRP A 439 14.73 8.48 -7.13
N TYR A 440 14.32 9.59 -7.74
CA TYR A 440 13.56 9.53 -9.00
C TYR A 440 14.48 9.37 -10.23
N GLN A 441 14.86 8.13 -10.55
CA GLN A 441 15.71 7.83 -11.71
C GLN A 441 14.95 7.44 -13.00
N GLY A 442 13.63 7.27 -12.90
CA GLY A 442 12.78 6.72 -13.95
C GLY A 442 12.41 5.25 -13.74
N TRP A 443 11.61 4.73 -14.67
CA TRP A 443 10.95 3.44 -14.60
C TRP A 443 11.86 2.27 -15.01
N ARG A 444 11.32 1.04 -14.98
CA ARG A 444 12.05 -0.20 -15.34
C ARG A 444 12.50 -0.25 -16.81
N ASP A 445 11.82 0.44 -17.70
CA ASP A 445 12.12 0.49 -19.15
C ASP A 445 13.04 1.65 -19.57
N GLY A 446 13.47 2.49 -18.61
CA GLY A 446 14.30 3.67 -18.86
C GLY A 446 13.54 4.92 -19.28
N THR A 447 12.23 4.84 -19.50
CA THR A 447 11.36 6.03 -19.60
C THR A 447 11.13 6.64 -18.22
N TYR A 448 10.65 7.88 -18.17
CA TYR A 448 10.34 8.60 -16.95
C TYR A 448 9.40 9.75 -17.25
N ALA A 449 8.49 10.02 -16.32
CA ALA A 449 7.70 11.23 -16.33
C ALA A 449 8.54 12.38 -15.75
N LYS A 450 8.12 13.62 -16.00
CA LYS A 450 8.63 14.79 -15.29
C LYS A 450 7.59 15.91 -15.34
N GLY A 451 7.64 16.81 -14.36
CA GLY A 451 6.67 17.88 -14.20
C GLY A 451 6.22 18.12 -12.77
N LEU A 452 5.01 18.63 -12.61
CA LEU A 452 4.31 18.84 -11.36
C LEU A 452 3.47 17.61 -11.04
N LEU A 453 3.74 16.95 -9.91
CA LEU A 453 2.78 16.03 -9.30
C LEU A 453 1.81 16.87 -8.46
N ALA A 454 0.54 16.78 -8.80
CA ALA A 454 -0.56 17.21 -7.94
C ALA A 454 -1.22 15.96 -7.35
N TYR A 455 -1.51 15.96 -6.05
CA TYR A 455 -2.19 14.84 -5.39
C TYR A 455 -3.07 15.32 -4.24
N ARG A 456 -4.17 14.62 -3.98
CA ARG A 456 -5.10 14.92 -2.88
C ARG A 456 -4.76 14.05 -1.66
N ILE A 457 -4.78 14.68 -0.50
CA ILE A 457 -4.86 14.06 0.83
C ILE A 457 -6.26 14.36 1.39
N SER A 458 -6.92 13.38 2.02
CA SER A 458 -8.24 13.51 2.65
C SER A 458 -8.39 12.54 3.83
N TYR A 459 -7.71 12.82 4.94
CA TYR A 459 -7.87 12.01 6.16
C TYR A 459 -9.09 12.48 6.96
N LEU A 460 -9.79 11.56 7.63
CA LEU A 460 -10.89 11.92 8.55
C LEU A 460 -10.37 12.67 9.79
N PHE A 461 -9.16 12.34 10.22
CA PHE A 461 -8.56 12.82 11.45
C PHE A 461 -7.24 13.53 11.17
N ASN A 462 -6.77 14.27 12.17
CA ASN A 462 -5.50 14.99 12.11
C ASN A 462 -4.29 14.11 12.46
N LYS A 463 -4.38 12.79 12.30
CA LYS A 463 -3.27 11.88 12.57
C LYS A 463 -3.19 10.78 11.52
N VAL A 464 -1.97 10.32 11.30
CA VAL A 464 -1.64 9.17 10.45
C VAL A 464 -1.17 8.02 11.33
N ASN A 465 -1.79 6.87 11.17
CA ASN A 465 -1.57 5.63 11.91
C ASN A 465 -1.35 4.48 10.93
N VAL A 466 -0.65 3.42 11.33
CA VAL A 466 -0.42 2.23 10.50
C VAL A 466 -1.72 1.49 10.12
N PHE A 467 -2.76 1.57 10.95
CA PHE A 467 -4.09 1.00 10.68
C PHE A 467 -4.98 1.86 9.77
N ASP A 468 -4.55 3.05 9.33
CA ASP A 468 -5.35 3.88 8.43
C ASP A 468 -5.29 3.30 7.01
N PHE A 469 -6.37 2.77 6.46
CA PHE A 469 -6.39 2.27 5.07
C PHE A 469 -7.03 3.30 4.12
N PRO A 470 -6.36 4.41 3.75
CA PRO A 470 -6.99 5.58 3.13
C PRO A 470 -7.74 5.28 1.83
N ASN A 471 -7.28 4.30 1.07
CA ASN A 471 -7.81 3.98 -0.25
C ASN A 471 -8.67 2.72 -0.29
N ASN A 472 -9.05 2.13 0.85
CA ASN A 472 -9.77 0.85 0.87
C ASN A 472 -11.20 0.91 0.28
N VAL A 473 -11.80 2.10 0.20
CA VAL A 473 -13.17 2.29 -0.31
C VAL A 473 -13.17 2.50 -1.82
N LYS A 474 -13.74 1.55 -2.58
CA LYS A 474 -13.83 1.61 -4.05
C LYS A 474 -14.49 2.91 -4.54
N GLY A 475 -13.83 3.62 -5.45
CA GLY A 475 -14.28 4.90 -6.00
C GLY A 475 -14.19 6.08 -5.03
N LYS A 476 -13.59 5.86 -3.86
CA LYS A 476 -13.37 6.85 -2.79
C LYS A 476 -11.94 6.75 -2.21
N PRO A 477 -10.89 6.92 -3.04
CA PRO A 477 -9.52 7.05 -2.54
C PRO A 477 -9.33 8.38 -1.80
N ARG A 478 -8.60 8.35 -0.68
CA ARG A 478 -8.25 9.52 0.13
C ARG A 478 -6.86 10.07 -0.20
N VAL A 479 -5.94 9.23 -0.67
CA VAL A 479 -4.58 9.60 -1.08
C VAL A 479 -4.40 9.18 -2.54
N ILE A 480 -4.47 10.13 -3.47
CA ILE A 480 -4.45 9.82 -4.92
C ILE A 480 -3.86 10.99 -5.73
N PRO A 481 -3.14 10.73 -6.85
CA PRO A 481 -2.75 11.80 -7.76
C PRO A 481 -3.98 12.48 -8.38
N ILE A 482 -3.76 13.67 -8.92
CA ILE A 482 -4.67 14.33 -9.83
C ILE A 482 -3.96 14.33 -11.19
N PRO A 483 -4.16 13.28 -12.01
CA PRO A 483 -3.38 13.06 -13.23
C PRO A 483 -3.70 14.10 -14.31
N ALA A 484 -2.69 14.48 -15.09
CA ALA A 484 -2.83 15.41 -16.20
C ALA A 484 -3.61 14.83 -17.38
N ASP A 485 -3.53 13.51 -17.65
CA ASP A 485 -4.36 12.81 -18.62
C ASP A 485 -5.80 12.49 -18.14
N GLY A 486 -6.03 12.56 -16.83
CA GLY A 486 -7.32 12.33 -16.18
C GLY A 486 -7.62 10.89 -15.76
N THR A 487 -6.66 9.96 -15.74
CA THR A 487 -6.82 8.56 -15.29
C THR A 487 -5.61 8.09 -14.47
N ILE A 488 -5.76 7.13 -13.55
CA ILE A 488 -4.66 6.33 -12.96
C ILE A 488 -4.92 4.85 -13.26
N LEU A 489 -4.07 4.23 -14.09
CA LEU A 489 -4.19 2.82 -14.45
C LEU A 489 -3.63 1.93 -13.34
N ALA A 490 -4.46 1.07 -12.75
CA ALA A 490 -3.99 0.10 -11.78
C ALA A 490 -3.11 -0.95 -12.44
N ALA A 491 -1.98 -1.32 -11.82
CA ALA A 491 -1.00 -2.26 -12.41
C ALA A 491 -1.62 -3.60 -12.90
N ALA A 492 -2.68 -4.07 -12.24
CA ALA A 492 -3.41 -5.28 -12.62
C ALA A 492 -4.15 -5.17 -13.97
N ASN A 493 -4.57 -3.96 -14.35
CA ASN A 493 -5.34 -3.71 -15.57
C ASN A 493 -4.44 -3.41 -16.79
N ALA A 494 -3.14 -3.21 -16.58
CA ALA A 494 -2.14 -3.05 -17.64
C ALA A 494 -1.84 -4.35 -18.44
N GLY A 495 -2.64 -5.41 -18.29
CA GLY A 495 -2.53 -6.66 -19.05
C GLY A 495 -1.22 -7.43 -18.81
N GLY A 496 -0.55 -7.21 -17.67
CA GLY A 496 0.78 -7.75 -17.38
C GLY A 496 1.94 -7.03 -18.10
N SER A 497 1.66 -5.96 -18.86
CA SER A 497 2.66 -5.17 -19.57
C SER A 497 3.18 -4.03 -18.69
N ILE A 498 4.39 -4.22 -18.15
CA ILE A 498 5.10 -3.15 -17.41
C ILE A 498 5.24 -1.87 -18.22
N THR A 499 5.47 -1.99 -19.54
CA THR A 499 5.58 -0.85 -20.46
C THR A 499 4.25 -0.13 -20.67
N THR A 500 3.11 -0.84 -20.69
CA THR A 500 1.79 -0.20 -20.78
C THR A 500 1.48 0.61 -19.52
N TYR A 501 1.81 0.05 -18.36
CA TYR A 501 1.67 0.72 -17.06
C TYR A 501 2.57 1.97 -16.94
N THR A 502 3.87 1.84 -17.23
CA THR A 502 4.82 2.97 -17.17
C THR A 502 4.55 4.02 -18.24
N GLN A 503 3.95 3.66 -19.37
CA GLN A 503 3.48 4.63 -20.37
C GLN A 503 2.26 5.42 -19.92
N GLN A 504 1.33 4.83 -19.14
CA GLN A 504 0.23 5.62 -18.56
C GLN A 504 0.75 6.56 -17.47
N LEU A 505 1.58 6.07 -16.53
CA LEU A 505 2.19 6.92 -15.48
C LEU A 505 2.97 8.13 -16.03
N ASN A 506 3.43 8.10 -17.29
CA ASN A 506 4.04 9.26 -17.95
C ASN A 506 3.04 10.40 -18.25
N GLY A 507 1.72 10.15 -18.15
CA GLY A 507 0.63 11.10 -18.34
C GLY A 507 0.10 11.76 -17.06
N ASP A 508 0.56 11.34 -15.88
CA ASP A 508 0.04 11.84 -14.60
C ASP A 508 0.53 13.26 -14.27
N LEU A 509 1.72 13.65 -14.76
CA LEU A 509 2.39 14.89 -14.37
C LEU A 509 2.12 16.05 -15.32
N TYR A 510 2.04 17.28 -14.79
CA TYR A 510 1.83 18.48 -15.60
C TYR A 510 3.16 19.18 -15.97
N PRO A 511 3.36 19.65 -17.22
CA PRO A 511 2.40 19.65 -18.32
C PRO A 511 2.47 18.37 -19.16
N TYR A 512 1.32 17.79 -19.51
CA TYR A 512 1.22 16.63 -20.41
C TYR A 512 0.27 16.93 -21.58
N ASN A 513 0.63 16.56 -22.81
CA ASN A 513 -0.21 16.75 -24.01
C ASN A 513 -0.88 18.14 -24.16
N ARG A 514 -0.15 19.21 -23.78
CA ARG A 514 -0.60 20.63 -23.73
C ARG A 514 -1.59 20.99 -22.61
N ILE A 515 -1.85 20.08 -21.68
CA ILE A 515 -2.56 20.34 -20.42
C ILE A 515 -1.54 20.92 -19.44
N ASP A 516 -1.41 22.25 -19.43
CA ASP A 516 -0.48 23.02 -18.59
C ASP A 516 -1.19 23.76 -17.44
N TYR A 517 -2.38 23.29 -17.06
CA TYR A 517 -3.21 23.89 -16.02
C TYR A 517 -4.08 22.85 -15.29
N ILE A 518 -4.53 23.24 -14.10
CA ILE A 518 -5.60 22.60 -13.33
C ILE A 518 -6.57 23.71 -12.95
N SER A 519 -7.88 23.54 -13.20
CA SER A 519 -8.88 24.57 -12.91
C SER A 519 -10.07 23.98 -12.16
N GLY A 520 -10.09 24.23 -10.85
CA GLY A 520 -10.90 23.49 -9.89
C GLY A 520 -10.24 22.18 -9.51
N PHE A 521 -10.24 21.84 -8.22
CA PHE A 521 -9.83 20.53 -7.74
C PHE A 521 -11.05 19.76 -7.24
N LYS A 522 -11.17 18.49 -7.64
CA LYS A 522 -12.26 17.61 -7.19
C LYS A 522 -11.94 17.04 -5.82
N MET A 523 -12.74 17.42 -4.83
CA MET A 523 -12.60 16.98 -3.45
C MET A 523 -13.27 15.62 -3.22
N PHE A 524 -13.07 15.03 -2.04
CA PHE A 524 -13.50 13.68 -1.68
C PHE A 524 -15.03 13.53 -1.65
N ASP A 525 -15.77 14.57 -1.30
CA ASP A 525 -17.23 14.65 -1.39
C ASP A 525 -17.75 14.85 -2.83
N ASN A 526 -16.84 15.07 -3.80
CA ASN A 526 -17.03 15.52 -5.18
C ASN A 526 -17.33 17.02 -5.36
N SER A 527 -17.20 17.86 -4.34
CA SER A 527 -17.21 19.32 -4.50
C SER A 527 -15.99 19.81 -5.29
N ILE A 528 -16.05 21.04 -5.79
CA ILE A 528 -14.94 21.68 -6.52
C ILE A 528 -14.34 22.79 -5.66
N LEU A 529 -13.11 22.57 -5.19
CA LEU A 529 -12.31 23.60 -4.55
C LEU A 529 -11.90 24.64 -5.60
N ALA A 530 -12.46 25.84 -5.48
CA ALA A 530 -12.43 26.91 -6.48
C ALA A 530 -11.07 27.62 -6.58
N LYS A 531 -10.06 26.90 -7.05
CA LYS A 531 -8.65 27.31 -7.15
C LYS A 531 -8.08 26.87 -8.49
N SER A 532 -6.99 27.47 -8.94
CA SER A 532 -6.32 27.06 -10.18
C SER A 532 -4.80 27.07 -10.09
N ILE A 533 -4.18 26.19 -10.86
CA ILE A 533 -2.76 26.20 -11.22
C ILE A 533 -2.69 26.41 -12.73
N ILE A 534 -1.88 27.34 -13.22
CA ILE A 534 -1.84 27.73 -14.63
C ILE A 534 -0.41 27.96 -15.13
N ASN A 535 -0.19 27.87 -16.45
CA ASN A 535 1.11 28.06 -17.09
C ASN A 535 2.19 27.11 -16.54
N ILE A 536 1.85 25.85 -16.25
CA ILE A 536 2.76 24.86 -15.69
C ILE A 536 3.84 24.55 -16.73
N LYS A 537 5.08 24.91 -16.42
CA LYS A 537 6.24 24.78 -17.31
C LYS A 537 7.34 24.04 -16.58
N GLU A 538 7.66 22.86 -17.06
CA GLU A 538 8.89 22.20 -16.65
C GLU A 538 10.11 22.74 -17.41
N ASN A 539 11.29 22.44 -16.87
CA ASN A 539 12.55 22.50 -17.58
C ASN A 539 13.40 21.30 -17.14
N ASP A 540 13.91 20.54 -18.11
CA ASP A 540 14.84 19.43 -17.90
C ASP A 540 16.14 19.74 -18.64
N GLY A 541 17.06 20.38 -17.93
CA GLY A 541 18.39 20.71 -18.44
C GLY A 541 19.41 19.60 -18.19
N GLY A 542 18.98 18.35 -17.98
CA GLY A 542 19.84 17.19 -17.75
C GLY A 542 20.69 17.25 -16.48
N ASN A 543 20.44 18.18 -15.56
CA ASN A 543 21.19 18.34 -14.32
C ASN A 543 20.35 18.96 -13.19
N SER A 544 20.66 18.64 -11.95
CA SER A 544 19.85 19.01 -10.78
C SER A 544 19.75 20.52 -10.49
N ASN A 545 20.57 21.38 -11.10
CA ASN A 545 20.39 22.83 -11.00
C ASN A 545 19.45 23.41 -12.06
N SER A 546 19.32 22.73 -13.21
CA SER A 546 18.43 23.14 -14.30
C SER A 546 17.10 22.39 -14.31
N ASN A 547 16.95 21.34 -13.51
CA ASN A 547 15.73 20.52 -13.49
C ASN A 547 14.71 21.05 -12.47
N TYR A 548 13.61 21.63 -12.96
CA TYR A 548 12.60 22.31 -12.13
C TYR A 548 11.24 22.46 -12.83
N VAL A 549 10.24 22.95 -12.09
CA VAL A 549 8.94 23.40 -12.62
C VAL A 549 8.64 24.84 -12.19
N SER A 550 7.89 25.57 -13.01
CA SER A 550 7.28 26.87 -12.64
C SER A 550 5.77 26.83 -12.92
N PHE A 551 4.97 27.49 -12.09
CA PHE A 551 3.52 27.59 -12.27
C PHE A 551 2.95 28.84 -11.57
N GLY A 552 1.81 29.35 -12.06
CA GLY A 552 1.02 30.36 -11.37
C GLY A 552 -0.10 29.71 -10.56
N TYR A 553 -0.13 29.94 -9.25
CA TYR A 553 -1.30 29.63 -8.41
C TYR A 553 -2.27 30.80 -8.38
N ARG A 554 -3.57 30.53 -8.48
CA ARG A 554 -4.64 31.53 -8.42
C ARG A 554 -5.68 31.13 -7.39
N ASN A 555 -5.99 32.07 -6.50
CA ASN A 555 -7.03 31.97 -5.48
C ASN A 555 -8.42 32.20 -6.12
N GLY A 556 -8.82 31.30 -7.02
CA GLY A 556 -10.03 31.37 -7.83
C GLY A 556 -9.96 30.42 -9.02
N ILE A 557 -11.09 30.18 -9.70
CA ILE A 557 -11.17 29.44 -10.97
C ILE A 557 -10.66 30.33 -12.12
N VAL A 558 -9.80 29.79 -12.98
CA VAL A 558 -9.38 30.41 -14.24
C VAL A 558 -9.98 29.65 -15.42
N THR A 559 -10.77 30.33 -16.25
CA THR A 559 -11.32 29.78 -17.50
C THR A 559 -10.26 29.84 -18.61
N THR A 560 -9.51 28.75 -18.79
CA THR A 560 -8.35 28.68 -19.71
C THR A 560 -8.71 28.50 -21.19
N GLY A 561 -9.98 28.27 -21.53
CA GLY A 561 -10.45 28.09 -22.91
C GLY A 561 -11.73 27.26 -22.98
N ILE A 562 -12.20 27.01 -24.20
CA ILE A 562 -13.38 26.16 -24.44
C ILE A 562 -13.04 24.72 -24.04
N GLN A 563 -13.70 24.20 -23.00
CA GLN A 563 -13.71 22.76 -22.75
C GLN A 563 -14.37 22.04 -23.92
N SER A 564 -13.68 21.03 -24.47
CA SER A 564 -14.32 20.01 -25.30
C SER A 564 -15.44 19.38 -24.49
N LEU A 565 -16.69 19.52 -24.93
CA LEU A 565 -17.83 18.83 -24.31
C LEU A 565 -17.55 17.33 -24.29
N SER A 566 -17.70 16.70 -23.13
CA SER A 566 -17.60 15.25 -22.99
C SER A 566 -18.65 14.57 -23.88
N ILE A 567 -18.21 14.00 -25.01
CA ILE A 567 -19.10 13.33 -25.96
C ILE A 567 -19.59 12.03 -25.33
N VAL A 568 -20.74 12.09 -24.67
CA VAL A 568 -21.47 10.90 -24.24
C VAL A 568 -22.01 10.22 -25.50
N GLU A 569 -21.32 9.19 -25.97
CA GLU A 569 -21.81 8.34 -27.06
C GLU A 569 -23.11 7.64 -26.65
N ARG A 570 -24.24 8.24 -27.00
CA ARG A 570 -25.55 7.61 -26.85
C ARG A 570 -25.69 6.53 -27.91
N THR A 571 -25.50 5.28 -27.51
CA THR A 571 -25.74 4.07 -28.32
C THR A 571 -27.22 3.88 -28.68
N THR A 572 -28.14 4.65 -28.10
CA THR A 572 -29.57 4.65 -28.40
C THR A 572 -29.90 5.46 -29.65
N SER A 573 -30.13 4.77 -30.77
CA SER A 573 -30.73 5.31 -31.99
C SER A 573 -32.18 5.75 -31.74
N ASP A 574 -32.42 7.05 -31.55
CA ASP A 574 -33.76 7.60 -31.29
C ASP A 574 -34.48 8.12 -32.56
N ASN A 575 -33.85 7.98 -33.73
CA ASN A 575 -34.36 8.35 -35.06
C ASN A 575 -34.70 9.85 -35.23
N ARG A 576 -34.36 10.72 -34.28
CA ARG A 576 -34.56 12.16 -34.44
C ARG A 576 -33.63 12.72 -35.50
N ILE A 577 -34.20 13.53 -36.39
CA ILE A 577 -33.51 14.19 -37.49
C ILE A 577 -33.25 15.65 -37.10
N TYR A 578 -32.06 16.12 -37.42
CA TYR A 578 -31.60 17.48 -37.16
C TYR A 578 -31.04 18.11 -38.43
N THR A 579 -31.11 19.43 -38.51
CA THR A 579 -30.33 20.25 -39.45
C THR A 579 -28.84 20.26 -39.09
N LEU A 580 -27.98 20.71 -40.00
CA LEU A 580 -26.53 20.84 -39.74
C LEU A 580 -26.20 21.83 -38.59
N ASP A 581 -27.09 22.79 -38.29
CA ASP A 581 -27.00 23.70 -37.15
C ASP A 581 -27.76 23.21 -35.91
N GLY A 582 -28.17 21.94 -35.87
CA GLY A 582 -28.65 21.26 -34.68
C GLY A 582 -30.14 21.48 -34.33
N ARG A 583 -30.93 22.11 -35.20
CA ARG A 583 -32.39 22.23 -35.00
C ARG A 583 -33.09 20.90 -35.32
N TYR A 584 -33.91 20.40 -34.40
CA TYR A 584 -34.74 19.22 -34.58
C TYR A 584 -35.84 19.46 -35.63
N VAL A 585 -36.02 18.51 -36.56
CA VAL A 585 -36.98 18.61 -37.68
C VAL A 585 -37.91 17.39 -37.82
N GLY A 586 -38.04 16.57 -36.76
CA GLY A 586 -38.92 15.40 -36.75
C GLY A 586 -38.15 14.06 -36.82
N THR A 587 -38.87 12.96 -37.10
CA THR A 587 -38.30 11.60 -37.20
C THR A 587 -38.50 10.96 -38.57
N ASP A 588 -39.30 11.57 -39.45
CA ASP A 588 -39.58 11.08 -40.79
C ASP A 588 -38.82 11.90 -41.84
N ALA A 589 -37.93 11.23 -42.58
CA ALA A 589 -37.20 11.85 -43.68
C ALA A 589 -38.11 12.14 -44.90
N SER A 590 -39.23 11.44 -45.05
CA SER A 590 -40.10 11.51 -46.24
C SER A 590 -40.74 12.89 -46.45
N ILE A 591 -40.89 13.69 -45.38
CA ILE A 591 -41.55 15.00 -45.40
C ILE A 591 -40.61 16.23 -45.44
N LEU A 592 -39.30 16.06 -45.23
CA LEU A 592 -38.33 17.17 -45.22
C LEU A 592 -38.13 17.83 -46.60
N PRO A 593 -37.75 19.12 -46.69
CA PRO A 593 -37.27 19.71 -47.95
C PRO A 593 -35.87 19.17 -48.32
N HIS A 594 -35.44 19.37 -49.58
CA HIS A 594 -34.10 18.99 -50.02
C HIS A 594 -33.01 19.64 -49.17
N GLY A 595 -31.97 18.89 -48.82
CA GLY A 595 -30.90 19.37 -47.95
C GLY A 595 -30.05 18.27 -47.29
N ILE A 596 -29.15 18.70 -46.41
CA ILE A 596 -28.27 17.82 -45.62
C ILE A 596 -28.74 17.82 -44.17
N TYR A 597 -28.97 16.62 -43.62
CA TYR A 597 -29.49 16.39 -42.28
C TYR A 597 -28.62 15.42 -41.50
N ILE A 598 -28.78 15.40 -40.18
CA ILE A 598 -28.12 14.49 -39.24
C ILE A 598 -29.18 13.61 -38.59
N GLN A 599 -29.02 12.29 -38.62
CA GLN A 599 -29.86 11.32 -37.92
C GLN A 599 -28.97 10.19 -37.41
N ASN A 600 -29.14 9.76 -36.16
CA ASN A 600 -28.39 8.65 -35.55
C ASN A 600 -26.87 8.73 -35.79
N ASN A 601 -26.28 9.90 -35.51
CA ASN A 601 -24.86 10.26 -35.69
C ASN A 601 -24.32 10.20 -37.14
N LYS A 602 -25.18 10.03 -38.15
CA LYS A 602 -24.79 10.03 -39.58
C LYS A 602 -25.41 11.21 -40.31
N LYS A 603 -24.68 11.76 -41.28
CA LYS A 603 -25.22 12.72 -42.25
C LYS A 603 -25.92 11.97 -43.37
N PHE A 604 -27.08 12.45 -43.78
CA PHE A 604 -27.75 12.01 -45.00
C PHE A 604 -28.18 13.22 -45.84
N VAL A 605 -28.41 12.98 -47.13
CA VAL A 605 -28.91 13.98 -48.09
C VAL A 605 -30.33 13.58 -48.48
N LYS A 606 -31.19 14.57 -48.67
CA LYS A 606 -32.50 14.42 -49.31
C LYS A 606 -32.60 15.32 -50.52
#